data_AF-A0A953RSY9-F1
#
_entry.id   AF-A0A953RSY9-F1
#
_cell.length_a   1.000
_cell.length_b   1.000
_cell.length_c   1.000
_cell.angle_alpha   90.00
_cell.angle_beta   90.00
_cell.angle_gamma   90.00
#
_symmetry.space_group_name_H-M   'P 1'
#
loop_
_entity.id
_entity.type
_entity.pdbx_description
1 polymer ?
#
loop_
_entity_poly.entity_id
_entity_poly.type
_entity_poly.pdbx_seq_one_letter_code
_entity_poly.pdbx_strand_id
1 'polypeptide(L)' 'MRGTFVVQLRNVSQREADRMEGLVEEVDTGKQKQFKSENELIRFMRERVADIQDSPKERRIDEPGDHRS' A
#
# COMPACT_ATOMS: atom_id res chain seq x y z
N MET A 1 7.43 -1.88 -10.40
CA MET A 1 6.41 -2.65 -9.67
C MET A 1 5.75 -1.67 -8.70
N ARG A 2 4.43 -1.72 -8.48
CA ARG A 2 3.74 -0.88 -7.50
C ARG A 2 2.86 -1.79 -6.65
N GLY A 3 2.87 -1.61 -5.33
CA GLY A 3 2.11 -2.44 -4.40
C GLY A 3 2.83 -3.73 -4.01
N THR A 4 4.17 -3.71 -3.96
CA THR A 4 4.94 -4.84 -3.43
C THR A 4 5.15 -4.66 -1.93
N PHE A 5 4.86 -5.70 -1.14
CA PHE A 5 4.96 -5.65 0.32
C PHE A 5 5.84 -6.78 0.87
N VAL A 6 6.63 -6.46 1.90
CA VAL A 6 7.34 -7.44 2.73
C VAL A 6 6.66 -7.48 4.09
N VAL A 7 6.29 -8.69 4.53
CA VAL A 7 5.63 -8.90 5.83
C VAL A 7 6.54 -9.77 6.70
N GLN A 8 6.92 -9.24 7.86
CA GLN A 8 7.69 -9.95 8.88
C GLN A 8 6.78 -10.25 10.06
N LEU A 9 6.49 -11.52 10.28
CA LEU A 9 5.73 -11.97 11.44
C LEU A 9 6.65 -12.12 12.65
N ARG A 10 6.23 -11.60 13.80
CA ARG A 10 6.90 -11.89 15.07
C ARG A 10 6.28 -13.14 15.65
N ASN A 11 7.14 -14.04 16.12
CA ASN A 11 6.73 -15.27 16.76
C ASN A 11 6.27 -14.96 18.18
N VAL A 12 4.99 -14.62 18.34
CA VAL A 12 4.37 -14.44 19.66
C VAL A 12 4.18 -15.85 20.23
N SER A 13 4.76 -16.08 21.40
CA SER A 13 4.79 -17.38 22.08
C SER A 13 3.46 -18.15 21.98
N GLN A 14 3.54 -19.48 21.78
CA GLN A 14 2.45 -20.45 21.57
C GLN A 14 1.19 -20.32 22.44
N ARG A 15 1.21 -19.56 23.54
CA ARG A 15 0.03 -19.29 24.36
C ARG A 15 -0.93 -18.29 23.73
N GLU A 16 -0.50 -17.52 22.74
CA GLU A 16 -1.34 -16.57 22.00
C GLU A 16 -1.44 -16.96 20.50
N ALA A 17 -1.76 -18.23 20.21
CA ALA A 17 -1.82 -18.77 18.84
C ALA A 17 -2.74 -17.99 17.88
N ASP A 18 -3.63 -17.12 18.40
CA ASP A 18 -4.52 -16.24 17.63
C ASP A 18 -4.00 -14.80 17.43
N ARG A 19 -2.81 -14.46 17.95
CA ARG A 19 -2.25 -13.11 17.84
C ARG A 19 -1.23 -13.02 16.73
N MET A 20 -1.64 -12.35 15.65
CA MET A 20 -0.80 -12.06 14.50
C MET A 20 -0.21 -10.65 14.63
N GLU A 21 1.06 -10.55 15.04
CA GLU A 21 1.78 -9.28 15.11
C GLU A 21 3.05 -9.29 14.27
N GLY A 22 3.49 -8.11 13.84
CA GLY A 22 4.63 -8.02 12.93
C GLY A 22 4.90 -6.63 12.39
N LEU A 23 5.73 -6.59 11.35
CA LEU A 23 6.08 -5.40 10.60
C LEU A 23 5.72 -5.63 9.13
N VAL A 24 5.06 -4.65 8.51
CA VAL A 24 4.86 -4.60 7.05
C VAL A 24 5.62 -3.43 6.48
N GLU A 25 6.26 -3.64 5.33
CA GLU A 25 6.95 -2.63 4.54
C GLU A 25 6.42 -2.62 3.11
N GLU A 26 6.14 -1.45 2.56
CA GLU A 26 5.95 -1.27 1.13
C GLU A 26 7.31 -1.02 0.46
N VAL A 27 7.73 -1.93 -0.41
CA VAL A 27 9.05 -1.90 -1.05
C VAL A 27 9.22 -0.66 -1.92
N ASP A 28 8.14 -0.23 -2.56
CA ASP A 28 8.17 0.86 -3.53
C ASP A 28 8.36 2.24 -2.88
N THR A 29 7.98 2.38 -1.60
CA THR A 29 8.03 3.67 -0.89
C THR A 29 8.89 3.63 0.38
N GLY A 30 9.31 2.45 0.82
CA GLY A 30 9.97 2.22 2.11
C GLY A 30 9.07 2.48 3.32
N LYS A 31 7.75 2.67 3.12
CA LYS A 31 6.83 2.94 4.23
C LYS A 31 6.62 1.67 5.05
N GLN A 32 6.82 1.80 6.35
CA GLN A 32 6.70 0.69 7.30
C GLN A 32 5.60 0.94 8.34
N LYS A 33 4.95 -0.14 8.78
CA LYS A 33 3.97 -0.12 9.88
C LYS A 33 4.06 -1.39 10.72
N GLN A 34 4.08 -1.23 12.04
CA GLN A 34 3.87 -2.35 12.95
C GLN A 34 2.38 -2.66 13.04
N PHE A 35 2.02 -3.94 12.98
CA PHE A 35 0.65 -4.40 13.16
C PHE A 35 0.57 -5.38 14.32
N LYS A 36 -0.56 -5.38 15.02
CA LYS A 36 -0.85 -6.29 16.15
C LYS A 36 -2.00 -7.26 15.86
N SER A 37 -2.59 -7.16 14.67
CA SER A 37 -3.63 -8.05 14.18
C SER A 37 -3.62 -8.13 12.65
N GLU A 38 -4.21 -9.20 12.13
CA GLU A 38 -4.46 -9.38 10.69
C GLU A 38 -5.28 -8.21 10.11
N ASN A 39 -6.29 -7.73 10.84
CA ASN A 39 -7.13 -6.62 10.39
C ASN A 39 -6.33 -5.32 10.20
N GLU A 40 -5.35 -5.04 11.06
CA GLU A 40 -4.47 -3.87 10.92
C GLU A 40 -3.57 -3.99 9.68
N LEU A 41 -3.07 -5.19 9.40
CA LEU A 41 -2.27 -5.49 8.21
C LEU A 41 -3.10 -5.32 6.93
N ILE A 42 -4.26 -5.97 6.86
CA ILE A 42 -5.16 -5.90 5.69
C ILE A 42 -5.58 -4.45 5.43
N ARG A 43 -5.92 -3.70 6.49
CA ARG A 43 -6.30 -2.29 6.36
C ARG A 43 -5.18 -1.45 5.76
N PHE A 44 -3.95 -1.61 6.25
CA PHE A 44 -2.79 -0.90 5.71
C PHE A 44 -2.58 -1.23 4.23
N MET A 45 -2.60 -2.50 3.84
CA MET A 45 -2.41 -2.90 2.45
C MET A 45 -3.50 -2.32 1.53
N ARG A 46 -4.77 -2.30 1.99
CA ARG A 46 -5.88 -1.70 1.24
C ARG A 46 -5.71 -0.19 1.04
N GLU A 47 -5.33 0.54 2.09
CA GLU A 47 -5.07 1.98 2.02
C GLU A 47 -3.98 2.28 0.98
N ARG A 48 -2.87 1.53 1.01
CA ARG A 48 -1.77 1.73 0.05
C ARG A 48 -2.16 1.38 -1.38
N VAL A 49 -2.96 0.33 -1.59
CA VAL A 49 -3.48 -0.02 -2.93
C VAL A 49 -4.45 1.05 -3.45
N ALA A 50 -5.29 1.63 -2.59
CA ALA A 50 -6.17 2.73 -2.98
C ALA A 50 -5.37 3.96 -3.43
N ASP A 51 -4.32 4.34 -2.69
CA ASP A 51 -3.42 5.43 -3.08
C ASP A 51 -2.76 5.21 -4.45
N ILE A 52 -2.41 3.96 -4.77
CA ILE A 52 -1.83 3.59 -6.08
C ILE A 52 -2.85 3.75 -7.20
N GLN A 53 -4.12 3.40 -6.96
CA GLN A 53 -5.20 3.51 -7.95
C GLN A 53 -5.69 4.96 -8.13
N ASP A 54 -5.64 5.78 -7.08
CA ASP A 54 -6.04 7.19 -7.09
C ASP A 54 -4.94 8.12 -7.64
N SER A 55 -3.74 7.58 -7.90
CA SER A 55 -2.69 8.29 -8.61
C SER A 55 -3.23 8.80 -9.96
N PRO A 56 -3.29 10.12 -10.20
CA PRO A 56 -3.95 10.66 -11.37
C PRO A 56 -3.25 10.10 -12.61
N LYS A 57 -4.03 9.43 -13.47
CA LYS A 57 -3.67 9.29 -14.87
C LYS A 57 -3.22 10.67 -15.33
N GLU A 58 -1.94 10.76 -15.67
CA GLU A 58 -1.30 11.88 -16.32
C GLU A 58 -2.34 12.53 -17.25
N ARG A 59 -2.86 13.69 -16.83
CA ARG A 59 -3.70 14.50 -17.71
C ARG A 59 -2.78 14.82 -18.85
N ARG A 60 -3.01 14.20 -20.01
CA ARG A 60 -2.37 14.64 -21.25
C ARG A 60 -2.84 16.06 -21.47
N ILE A 61 -2.00 17.01 -21.09
CA ILE A 61 -2.07 18.39 -21.53
C ILE A 61 -1.06 18.45 -22.67
N ASP A 62 -1.57 18.31 -23.89
CA ASP A 62 -0.93 18.82 -25.11
C ASP A 62 -2.11 19.38 -25.92
N GLU A 63 -2.60 20.57 -25.58
CA GLU A 63 -2.25 21.87 -26.18
C GLU A 63 -3.00 22.18 -27.50
N PRO A 64 -3.13 23.48 -27.89
CA PRO A 64 -4.36 24.05 -28.39
C PRO A 64 -4.33 24.36 -29.90
N GLY A 65 -5.53 24.54 -30.46
CA GLY A 65 -5.73 25.34 -31.67
C GLY A 65 -5.98 24.54 -32.95
N ASP A 66 -7.21 24.61 -33.45
CA ASP A 66 -7.39 24.94 -34.86
C ASP A 66 -8.61 25.85 -34.99
N HIS A 67 -8.30 27.13 -35.22
CA HIS A 67 -9.23 28.16 -35.65
C HIS A 67 -9.12 28.18 -37.19
N ARG A 68 -9.90 27.35 -37.89
CA ARG A 68 -10.12 27.42 -39.34
C ARG A 68 -11.51 26.87 -39.63
N SER A 69 -12.38 27.46 -40.43
CA SER A 69 -12.47 28.74 -41.12
C SER A 69 -13.96 28.91 -41.45
#